data_AF-R7V2M8-F1
#
_entry.id   AF-R7V2M8-F1
#
_cell.length_a   1.000
_cell.length_b   1.000
_cell.length_c   1.000
_cell.angle_alpha   90.00
_cell.angle_beta   90.00
_cell.angle_gamma   90.00
#
_symmetry.space_group_name_H-M   'P 1'
#
loop_
_entity.id
_entity.type
_entity.pdbx_description
1 polymer ?
#
loop_
_entity_poly.entity_id
_entity_poly.type
_entity_poly.pdbx_seq_one_letter_code
_entity_poly.pdbx_strand_id
1 'polypeptide(L)'
;MIGCESALFVNPVLFSSSYFPANFISLEYESGDEYSTHCKNEPRRSIIMIICKEGETQGIFRLVGENNNKTQDCFYLFELEHKAACMTSASEGLSIGSIVCIVFFSLLACYLLGGFIYQRFVVGAKGMEQIPNYSFWQDFGNLQADGCDLIFRSRKGVGPRQYRGIGDEQLQSQEEVSERDDHLLPM
;
A
#
# COMPACT_ATOMS: atom_id res chain seq x y z
N MET A 1 0.37 -11.26 -27.36
CA MET A 1 0.66 -10.25 -28.41
C MET A 1 -0.42 -9.19 -28.26
N ILE A 2 -0.16 -8.13 -27.47
CA ILE A 2 0.39 -6.82 -27.89
C ILE A 2 -0.65 -6.13 -28.80
N GLY A 3 -1.21 -4.95 -28.49
CA GLY A 3 -0.72 -3.93 -27.58
C GLY A 3 -1.80 -2.94 -27.13
N CYS A 4 -1.51 -2.33 -25.99
CA CYS A 4 -2.09 -1.10 -25.52
C CYS A 4 -1.50 0.01 -26.42
N GLU A 5 -2.30 0.62 -27.27
CA GLU A 5 -1.91 1.85 -27.96
C GLU A 5 -2.66 3.03 -27.35
N SER A 6 -1.88 3.79 -26.60
CA SER A 6 -2.21 5.10 -26.07
C SER A 6 -2.39 6.08 -27.23
N ALA A 7 -3.62 6.23 -27.71
CA ALA A 7 -3.96 7.26 -28.66
C ALA A 7 -4.52 8.49 -27.91
N LEU A 8 -3.60 9.30 -27.38
CA LEU A 8 -3.90 10.69 -27.01
C LEU A 8 -4.16 11.47 -28.32
N PHE A 9 -5.37 11.38 -28.86
CA PHE A 9 -5.81 12.31 -29.90
C PHE A 9 -6.30 13.59 -29.24
N VAL A 10 -5.35 14.47 -28.91
CA VAL A 10 -5.65 15.89 -28.69
C VAL A 10 -5.92 16.50 -30.07
N ASN A 11 -7.16 16.38 -30.54
CA ASN A 11 -7.58 17.07 -31.75
C ASN A 11 -7.72 18.58 -31.46
N PRO A 12 -7.08 19.47 -32.24
CA PRO A 12 -7.09 20.90 -32.00
C PRO A 12 -8.38 21.50 -32.58
N VAL A 13 -9.51 21.25 -31.92
CA VAL A 13 -10.70 22.06 -32.17
C VAL A 13 -10.64 23.25 -31.22
N LEU A 14 -10.60 24.44 -31.81
CA LEU A 14 -10.68 25.76 -31.20
C LEU A 14 -11.95 25.94 -30.34
N PHE A 15 -12.03 25.25 -29.21
CA PHE A 15 -12.91 25.59 -28.10
C PHE A 15 -12.05 26.31 -27.07
N SER A 16 -12.38 27.58 -26.86
CA SER A 16 -11.66 28.52 -26.00
C SER A 16 -11.19 27.85 -24.71
N SER A 17 -9.87 27.87 -24.49
CA SER A 17 -9.15 27.35 -23.32
C SER A 17 -9.56 28.00 -21.97
N SER A 18 -10.65 28.75 -21.94
CA SER A 18 -11.08 29.61 -20.83
C SER A 18 -12.33 29.10 -20.10
N TYR A 19 -12.98 28.03 -20.57
CA TYR A 19 -14.26 27.58 -19.99
C TYR A 19 -14.23 26.20 -19.32
N PHE A 20 -13.13 25.45 -19.46
CA PHE A 20 -13.01 24.15 -18.82
C PHE A 20 -12.13 24.28 -17.58
N PRO A 21 -12.63 23.96 -16.37
CA PRO A 21 -11.80 23.96 -15.17
C PRO A 21 -10.64 22.99 -15.35
N ALA A 22 -9.43 23.30 -14.85
CA ALA A 22 -8.21 22.51 -15.15
C ALA A 22 -8.25 21.03 -14.70
N ASN A 23 -9.28 20.62 -13.95
CA ASN A 23 -9.49 19.25 -13.47
C ASN A 23 -10.94 18.82 -13.76
N PHE A 24 -11.16 18.25 -14.94
CA PHE A 24 -12.44 17.63 -15.32
C PHE A 24 -12.17 16.28 -15.97
N ILE A 25 -13.11 15.36 -15.81
CA ILE A 25 -13.08 14.06 -16.47
C ILE A 25 -14.00 14.15 -17.68
N SER A 26 -13.48 13.90 -18.88
CA SER A 26 -14.27 13.81 -20.10
C SER A 26 -14.59 12.36 -20.42
N LEU A 27 -15.88 12.03 -20.53
CA LEU A 27 -16.36 10.72 -20.96
C LEU A 27 -17.06 10.89 -22.31
N GLU A 28 -16.54 10.23 -23.34
CA GLU A 28 -17.08 10.30 -24.70
C GLU A 28 -17.75 8.97 -25.08
N TYR A 29 -18.96 9.07 -25.63
CA TYR A 29 -19.71 7.96 -26.19
C TYR A 29 -19.90 8.23 -27.69
N GLU A 30 -19.36 7.37 -28.54
CA GLU A 30 -19.35 7.59 -30.00
C GLU A 30 -20.41 6.78 -30.77
N SER A 31 -21.06 5.80 -30.14
CA SER A 31 -21.94 4.82 -30.81
C SER A 31 -23.43 5.04 -30.54
N GLY A 32 -23.93 6.25 -30.81
CA GLY A 32 -25.36 6.56 -30.76
C GLY A 32 -26.09 6.33 -32.08
N ASP A 33 -27.42 6.46 -32.04
CA ASP A 33 -28.27 6.41 -33.25
C ASP A 33 -27.90 7.52 -34.24
N GLU A 34 -28.02 7.25 -35.54
CA GLU A 34 -27.72 8.23 -36.60
C GLU A 34 -28.65 9.45 -36.56
N TYR A 35 -28.11 10.63 -36.88
CA TYR A 35 -28.94 11.82 -37.06
C TYR A 35 -29.86 11.67 -38.29
N SER A 36 -31.14 12.03 -38.13
CA SER A 36 -32.14 11.83 -39.18
C SER A 36 -32.17 12.91 -40.27
N THR A 37 -31.75 14.13 -39.93
CA THR A 37 -31.98 15.32 -40.79
C THR A 37 -30.79 16.28 -40.83
N HIS A 38 -29.91 16.24 -39.83
CA HIS A 38 -28.73 17.11 -39.69
C HIS A 38 -27.47 16.23 -39.57
N CYS A 39 -26.27 16.81 -39.73
CA CYS A 39 -25.00 16.10 -39.45
C CYS A 39 -24.73 14.82 -40.28
N LYS A 40 -25.09 14.83 -41.58
CA LYS A 40 -24.71 13.81 -42.59
C LYS A 40 -24.94 12.35 -42.16
N ASN A 41 -25.99 12.05 -41.39
CA ASN A 41 -26.31 10.72 -40.86
C ASN A 41 -25.14 10.08 -40.08
N GLU A 42 -24.28 10.89 -39.48
CA GLU A 42 -23.22 10.38 -38.62
C GLU A 42 -23.82 9.79 -37.34
N PRO A 43 -23.23 8.73 -36.74
CA PRO A 43 -23.65 8.27 -35.42
C PRO A 43 -23.54 9.41 -34.39
N ARG A 44 -24.56 9.53 -33.54
CA ARG A 44 -24.57 10.55 -32.47
C ARG A 44 -23.44 10.29 -31.48
N ARG A 45 -22.68 11.35 -31.19
CA ARG A 45 -21.66 11.35 -30.14
C ARG A 45 -22.14 12.16 -28.93
N SER A 46 -21.86 11.71 -27.71
CA SER A 46 -22.12 12.47 -26.49
C SER A 46 -20.88 12.56 -25.62
N ILE A 47 -20.60 13.77 -25.16
CA ILE A 47 -19.47 14.10 -24.30
C ILE A 47 -20.03 14.53 -22.96
N ILE A 48 -19.70 13.79 -21.91
CA ILE A 48 -20.07 14.09 -20.53
C ILE A 48 -18.83 14.66 -19.84
N MET A 49 -18.93 15.91 -19.42
CA MET A 49 -17.94 16.60 -18.60
C MET A 49 -18.29 16.38 -17.13
N ILE A 50 -17.44 15.68 -16.40
CA ILE A 50 -17.62 15.46 -14.97
C ILE A 50 -16.73 16.43 -14.21
N ILE A 51 -17.35 17.29 -13.40
CA ILE A 51 -16.69 18.36 -12.64
C ILE A 51 -16.79 18.04 -11.13
N CYS A 52 -15.67 18.21 -10.44
CA CYS A 52 -15.62 18.14 -8.98
C CYS A 52 -16.36 19.31 -8.34
N LYS A 53 -17.35 19.01 -7.51
CA LYS A 53 -18.03 19.99 -6.67
C LYS A 53 -18.23 19.44 -5.26
N GLU A 54 -17.52 20.03 -4.30
CA GLU A 54 -17.67 19.70 -2.89
C GLU A 54 -19.07 20.11 -2.42
N GLY A 55 -19.84 19.15 -1.91
CA GLY A 55 -21.18 19.40 -1.34
C GLY A 55 -22.35 18.83 -2.14
N GLU A 56 -22.12 18.38 -3.38
CA GLU A 56 -23.17 17.78 -4.21
C GLU A 56 -23.06 16.24 -4.23
N THR A 57 -23.93 15.56 -3.48
CA THR A 57 -23.91 14.10 -3.33
C THR A 57 -24.84 13.37 -4.29
N GLN A 58 -25.86 14.05 -4.84
CA GLN A 58 -26.81 13.42 -5.76
C GLN A 58 -26.42 13.57 -7.24
N GLY A 59 -25.45 14.45 -7.54
CA GLY A 59 -24.94 14.64 -8.88
C GLY A 59 -25.89 15.44 -9.75
N ILE A 60 -25.53 16.69 -10.08
CA ILE A 60 -26.37 17.51 -10.95
C ILE A 60 -25.96 17.25 -12.40
N PHE A 61 -26.85 16.63 -13.18
CA PHE A 61 -26.67 16.39 -14.61
C PHE A 61 -27.41 17.47 -15.43
N ARG A 62 -26.70 18.18 -16.29
CA ARG A 62 -27.24 19.26 -17.14
C ARG A 62 -26.82 19.07 -18.59
N LEU A 63 -27.73 19.32 -19.52
CA LEU A 63 -27.40 19.46 -20.93
C LEU A 63 -26.87 20.88 -21.15
N VAL A 64 -25.61 21.00 -21.58
CA VAL A 64 -24.98 22.30 -21.89
C VAL A 64 -25.41 22.76 -23.27
N GLY A 65 -25.47 21.85 -24.23
CA GLY A 65 -25.94 22.13 -25.58
C GLY A 65 -25.49 21.11 -26.61
N GLU A 66 -26.05 21.24 -27.80
CA GLU A 66 -25.67 20.47 -28.99
C GLU A 66 -24.85 21.37 -29.91
N ASN A 67 -23.68 20.90 -30.36
CA ASN A 67 -22.89 21.64 -31.34
C ASN A 67 -23.37 21.32 -32.77
N ASN A 68 -24.48 21.96 -33.17
CA ASN A 68 -25.12 21.79 -34.48
C ASN A 68 -24.61 22.78 -35.56
N ASN A 69 -23.66 23.66 -35.23
CA ASN A 69 -23.17 24.70 -36.15
C ASN A 69 -22.22 24.13 -37.22
N LYS A 70 -21.79 22.86 -37.09
CA LYS A 70 -20.94 22.18 -38.06
C LYS A 70 -21.73 21.16 -38.88
N THR A 71 -21.28 20.92 -40.10
CA THR A 71 -21.86 19.91 -41.00
C THR A 71 -21.29 18.49 -40.78
N GLN A 72 -20.28 18.36 -39.92
CA GLN A 72 -19.55 17.13 -39.54
C GLN A 72 -19.11 17.26 -38.06
N ASP A 73 -18.92 16.13 -37.36
CA ASP A 73 -18.51 16.07 -35.94
C ASP A 73 -19.53 16.72 -34.98
N CYS A 74 -20.80 16.30 -35.07
CA CYS A 74 -21.86 16.77 -34.17
C CYS A 74 -21.87 15.98 -32.87
N PHE A 75 -21.80 16.69 -31.73
CA PHE A 75 -21.79 16.10 -30.40
C PHE A 75 -22.77 16.81 -29.45
N TYR A 76 -23.27 16.04 -28.49
CA TYR A 76 -24.00 16.56 -27.33
C TYR A 76 -23.05 16.76 -26.16
N LEU A 77 -23.09 17.94 -25.53
CA LEU A 77 -22.29 18.25 -24.36
C LEU A 77 -23.16 18.22 -23.11
N PHE A 78 -22.80 17.36 -22.17
CA PHE A 78 -23.41 17.25 -20.86
C PHE A 78 -22.43 17.66 -19.76
N GLU A 79 -22.92 18.29 -18.72
CA GLU A 79 -22.19 18.65 -17.52
C GLU A 79 -22.74 17.85 -16.35
N LEU A 80 -21.85 17.17 -15.62
CA LEU A 80 -22.16 16.39 -14.43
C LEU A 80 -21.31 16.91 -13.27
N GLU A 81 -21.95 17.60 -12.33
CA GLU A 81 -21.28 18.02 -11.08
C GLU A 81 -21.45 16.92 -10.04
N HIS A 82 -20.37 16.30 -9.55
CA HIS A 82 -20.47 15.24 -8.55
C HIS A 82 -19.28 15.20 -7.59
N LYS A 83 -19.54 14.97 -6.30
CA LYS A 83 -18.48 14.87 -5.28
C LYS A 83 -17.47 13.75 -5.56
N ALA A 84 -17.88 12.61 -6.12
CA ALA A 84 -16.92 11.54 -6.44
C ALA A 84 -16.01 11.85 -7.64
N ALA A 85 -16.33 12.90 -8.41
CA ALA A 85 -15.45 13.41 -9.46
C ALA A 85 -14.33 14.27 -8.90
N CYS A 86 -14.48 14.75 -7.66
CA CYS A 86 -13.32 15.15 -6.88
C CYS A 86 -12.47 13.90 -6.74
N MET A 87 -11.36 13.88 -7.48
CA MET A 87 -10.20 13.17 -6.98
C MET A 87 -10.11 13.62 -5.54
N THR A 88 -10.15 12.67 -4.61
CA THR A 88 -9.72 12.95 -3.24
C THR A 88 -8.29 13.42 -3.41
N SER A 89 -8.09 14.71 -3.70
CA SER A 89 -7.10 15.50 -3.04
C SER A 89 -7.47 15.27 -1.59
N ALA A 90 -7.00 14.13 -1.10
CA ALA A 90 -6.72 13.94 0.28
C ALA A 90 -6.11 15.28 0.63
N SER A 91 -6.70 15.97 1.60
CA SER A 91 -5.83 16.63 2.53
C SER A 91 -4.74 15.60 2.83
N GLU A 92 -3.61 15.68 2.13
CA GLU A 92 -2.46 14.76 2.17
C GLU A 92 -1.74 15.00 3.50
N GLY A 93 -2.51 15.04 4.57
CA GLY A 93 -2.01 14.79 5.89
C GLY A 93 -1.51 13.36 5.88
N LEU A 94 -0.25 13.19 6.28
CA LEU A 94 0.29 11.89 6.61
C LEU A 94 -0.76 11.10 7.40
N SER A 95 -0.99 9.85 7.01
CA SER A 95 -1.89 8.95 7.74
C SER A 95 -1.52 8.97 9.22
N ILE A 96 -2.53 8.98 10.09
CA ILE A 96 -2.35 8.99 11.55
C ILE A 96 -1.38 7.87 11.98
N GLY A 97 -1.43 6.72 11.31
CA GLY A 97 -0.51 5.61 11.54
C GLY A 97 0.95 5.98 11.28
N SER A 98 1.24 6.69 10.18
CA SER A 98 2.60 7.14 9.85
C SER A 98 3.14 8.11 10.89
N ILE A 99 2.31 9.03 11.38
CA ILE A 99 2.69 10.01 12.40
C ILE A 99 3.09 9.29 13.70
N VAL A 100 2.26 8.34 14.16
CA VAL A 100 2.54 7.56 15.38
C VAL A 100 3.83 6.75 15.24
N CYS A 101 4.04 6.09 14.10
CA CYS A 101 5.26 5.34 13.84
C CYS A 101 6.51 6.23 13.92
N ILE A 102 6.50 7.40 13.25
CA ILE A 102 7.63 8.33 13.25
C ILE A 102 7.97 8.77 14.69
N VAL A 103 6.97 9.16 15.48
CA VAL A 103 7.17 9.59 16.86
C VAL A 103 7.74 8.45 17.71
N PHE A 104 7.17 7.24 17.62
CA PHE A 104 7.66 6.08 18.37
C PHE A 104 9.13 5.75 18.06
N PHE A 105 9.50 5.68 16.78
CA PHE A 105 10.88 5.39 16.39
C PHE A 105 11.86 6.49 16.81
N SER A 106 11.44 7.76 16.79
CA SER A 106 12.27 8.88 17.24
C SER A 106 12.59 8.79 18.74
N LEU A 107 11.59 8.51 19.58
CA LEU A 107 11.77 8.33 21.02
C LEU A 107 12.64 7.11 21.33
N LEU A 108 12.43 6.02 20.59
CA LEU A 108 13.25 4.82 20.69
C LEU A 108 14.72 5.11 20.35
N ALA A 109 14.98 5.83 19.26
CA ALA A 109 16.34 6.21 18.88
C ALA A 109 17.00 7.08 19.95
N CYS A 110 16.30 8.06 20.50
CA CYS A 110 16.81 8.89 21.61
C CYS A 110 17.11 8.05 22.86
N TYR A 111 16.25 7.08 23.19
CA TYR A 111 16.46 6.17 24.32
C TYR A 111 17.70 5.28 24.13
N LEU A 112 17.85 4.67 22.95
CA LEU A 112 19.00 3.82 22.64
C LEU A 112 20.30 4.63 22.61
N LEU A 113 20.32 5.80 21.96
CA LEU A 113 21.51 6.65 21.90
C LEU A 113 21.89 7.22 23.26
N GLY A 114 20.91 7.75 24.01
CA GLY A 114 21.15 8.30 25.34
C GLY A 114 21.63 7.23 26.33
N GLY A 115 20.97 6.06 26.32
CA GLY A 115 21.36 4.95 27.18
C GLY A 115 22.70 4.33 26.77
N PHE A 116 23.01 4.25 25.48
CA PHE A 116 24.32 3.81 24.99
C PHE A 116 25.44 4.77 25.43
N ILE A 117 25.25 6.08 25.29
CA ILE A 117 26.20 7.10 25.75
C ILE A 117 26.38 6.98 27.28
N TYR A 118 25.29 6.84 28.04
CA TYR A 118 25.36 6.70 29.49
C TYR A 118 26.15 5.45 29.92
N GLN A 119 25.82 4.29 29.37
CA GLN A 119 26.49 3.04 29.72
C GLN A 119 27.95 3.02 29.25
N ARG A 120 28.26 3.68 28.13
CA ARG A 120 29.62 3.79 27.58
C ARG A 120 30.52 4.73 28.38
N PHE A 121 30.03 5.92 28.72
CA PHE A 121 30.86 6.97 29.33
C PHE A 121 30.83 6.97 30.87
N VAL A 122 29.71 6.58 31.48
CA VAL A 122 29.55 6.63 32.95
C VAL A 122 29.86 5.27 33.58
N VAL A 123 29.35 4.18 33.00
CA VAL A 123 29.46 2.83 33.59
C VAL A 123 30.68 2.07 33.06
N GLY A 124 31.20 2.43 31.88
CA GLY A 124 32.39 1.80 31.30
C GLY A 124 32.16 0.36 30.82
N ALA A 125 30.90 -0.07 30.71
CA ALA A 125 30.54 -1.42 30.26
C ALA A 125 31.05 -1.67 28.83
N LYS A 126 31.53 -2.88 28.55
CA LYS A 126 32.05 -3.32 27.23
C LYS A 126 31.29 -4.56 26.79
N GLY A 127 30.78 -4.56 25.56
CA GLY A 127 30.06 -5.70 24.97
C GLY A 127 28.55 -5.46 24.83
N MET A 128 27.77 -6.54 24.78
CA MET A 128 26.31 -6.52 24.58
C MET A 128 25.53 -5.89 25.76
N GLU A 129 26.18 -5.65 26.89
CA GLU A 129 25.61 -4.94 28.05
C GLU A 129 25.55 -3.41 27.88
N GLN A 130 26.02 -2.88 26.74
CA GLN A 130 25.95 -1.45 26.39
C GLN A 130 24.58 -1.01 25.84
N ILE A 131 23.66 -1.96 25.64
CA ILE A 131 22.30 -1.66 25.23
C ILE A 131 21.40 -1.70 26.48
N PRO A 132 20.72 -0.60 26.83
CA PRO A 132 19.75 -0.58 27.91
C PRO A 132 18.64 -1.61 27.67
N ASN A 133 18.47 -2.56 28.60
CA ASN A 133 17.49 -3.64 28.53
C ASN A 133 17.65 -4.54 27.27
N TYR A 134 18.86 -4.99 26.99
CA TYR A 134 19.19 -5.84 25.84
C TYR A 134 18.30 -7.08 25.68
N SER A 135 17.94 -7.77 26.78
CA SER A 135 17.08 -8.96 26.74
C SER A 135 15.73 -8.69 26.09
N PHE A 136 15.10 -7.56 26.42
CA PHE A 136 13.85 -7.13 25.79
C PHE A 136 13.99 -6.88 24.28
N TRP A 137 15.08 -6.24 23.85
CA TRP A 137 15.34 -5.97 22.43
C TRP A 137 15.61 -7.23 21.63
N GLN A 138 16.29 -8.20 22.24
CA GLN A 138 16.54 -9.51 21.65
C GLN A 138 15.22 -10.26 21.45
N ASP A 139 14.36 -10.29 22.47
CA ASP A 139 13.05 -10.94 22.39
C ASP A 139 12.15 -10.28 21.35
N PHE A 140 12.14 -8.94 21.30
CA PHE A 140 11.38 -8.18 20.30
C PHE A 140 11.87 -8.47 18.86
N GLY A 141 13.18 -8.52 18.65
CA GLY A 141 13.77 -8.85 17.34
C GLY A 141 13.47 -10.27 16.89
N ASN A 142 13.51 -11.24 17.83
CA ASN A 142 13.11 -12.63 17.55
C ASN A 142 11.63 -12.70 17.15
N LEU A 143 10.74 -12.03 17.89
CA LEU A 143 9.32 -12.00 17.58
C LEU A 143 9.02 -11.39 16.21
N GLN A 144 9.77 -10.35 15.83
CA GLN A 144 9.63 -9.71 14.52
C GLN A 144 10.18 -10.60 13.40
N ALA A 145 11.26 -11.34 13.63
CA ALA A 145 11.76 -12.34 12.69
C ALA A 145 10.75 -13.48 12.47
N ASP A 146 10.11 -13.95 13.54
CA ASP A 146 9.04 -14.96 13.47
C ASP A 146 7.80 -14.45 12.73
N GLY A 147 7.41 -13.18 12.95
CA GLY A 147 6.35 -12.53 12.19
C GLY A 147 6.66 -12.42 10.70
N CYS A 148 7.91 -12.09 10.34
CA CYS A 148 8.37 -12.09 8.96
C CYS A 148 8.38 -13.50 8.36
N ASP A 149 8.82 -14.54 9.08
CA ASP A 149 8.75 -15.93 8.59
C ASP A 149 7.30 -16.33 8.34
N LEU A 150 6.36 -15.98 9.23
CA LEU A 150 4.94 -16.26 9.05
C LEU A 150 4.35 -15.61 7.78
N ILE A 151 4.69 -14.34 7.53
CA ILE A 151 4.12 -13.55 6.42
C ILE A 151 4.78 -13.94 5.08
N PHE A 152 6.11 -14.02 5.04
CA PHE A 152 6.84 -14.24 3.79
C PHE A 152 6.96 -15.72 3.40
N ARG A 153 6.78 -16.65 4.34
CA ARG A 153 6.88 -18.11 4.10
C ARG A 153 5.53 -18.79 3.89
N SER A 154 4.56 -18.08 3.33
CA SER A 154 3.24 -18.62 2.95
C SER A 154 3.27 -19.76 1.88
N ARG A 155 4.42 -20.33 1.50
CA ARG A 155 4.47 -21.55 0.67
C ARG A 155 5.59 -22.52 1.05
N LYS A 156 5.28 -23.40 1.99
CA LYS A 156 5.00 -24.84 1.82
C LYS A 156 5.16 -25.44 3.20
N GLY A 157 4.13 -26.13 3.69
CA GLY A 157 4.26 -26.97 4.86
C GLY A 157 5.43 -27.92 4.64
N VAL A 158 6.57 -27.63 5.25
CA VAL A 158 7.48 -28.69 5.64
C VAL A 158 6.71 -29.40 6.74
N GLY A 159 6.41 -30.69 6.50
CA GLY A 159 5.55 -31.50 7.35
C GLY A 159 5.91 -31.37 8.83
N PRO A 160 4.99 -31.75 9.74
CA PRO A 160 5.16 -31.57 11.17
C PRO A 160 6.57 -31.99 11.54
N ARG A 161 7.32 -31.11 12.23
CA ARG A 161 8.58 -31.49 12.86
C ARG A 161 8.25 -32.74 13.65
N GLN A 162 8.64 -33.90 13.14
CA GLN A 162 8.62 -35.12 13.92
C GLN A 162 9.44 -34.77 15.14
N TYR A 163 8.78 -34.79 16.30
CA TYR A 163 9.45 -34.75 17.57
C TYR A 163 10.53 -35.83 17.47
N ARG A 164 11.79 -35.41 17.38
CA ARG A 164 12.91 -36.34 17.44
C ARG A 164 12.80 -36.90 18.84
N GLY A 165 12.21 -38.09 18.93
CA GLY A 165 12.20 -38.86 20.16
C GLY A 165 13.62 -38.80 20.69
N ILE A 166 13.75 -38.45 21.97
CA ILE A 166 14.98 -38.70 22.71
C ILE A 166 15.25 -40.18 22.49
N GLY A 167 16.20 -40.47 21.60
CA GLY A 167 16.64 -41.81 21.33
C GLY A 167 17.15 -42.37 22.65
N ASP A 168 16.65 -43.54 22.96
CA ASP A 168 17.06 -44.54 23.94
C ASP A 168 18.61 -44.70 24.03
N GLU A 169 19.37 -44.21 23.04
CA GLU A 169 20.82 -44.04 23.06
C GLU A 169 21.35 -43.13 24.20
N GLN A 170 20.57 -42.12 24.63
CA GLN A 170 20.95 -41.30 25.80
C GLN A 170 20.70 -42.01 27.13
N LEU A 171 19.75 -42.95 27.20
CA LEU A 171 19.59 -43.78 28.40
C LEU A 171 20.74 -44.78 28.51
N GLN A 172 21.17 -45.38 27.40
CA GLN A 172 22.26 -46.35 27.38
C GLN A 172 23.62 -45.70 27.73
N SER A 173 23.87 -44.47 27.25
CA SER A 173 25.06 -43.72 27.62
C SER A 173 25.04 -43.20 29.07
N GLN A 174 23.85 -43.04 29.67
CA GLN A 174 23.74 -42.66 31.08
C GLN A 174 23.82 -43.87 32.03
N GLU A 175 23.31 -45.04 31.64
CA GLU A 175 23.46 -46.30 32.40
C GLU A 175 24.92 -46.81 32.39
N GLU A 176 25.62 -46.76 31.25
CA GLU A 176 27.04 -47.19 31.20
C GLU A 176 27.99 -46.28 32.01
N VAL A 177 27.62 -45.02 32.23
CA VAL A 177 28.44 -44.07 33.01
C VAL A 177 28.19 -44.23 34.51
N SER A 178 26.95 -44.54 34.95
CA SER A 178 26.69 -44.75 36.38
C SER A 178 27.26 -46.06 36.92
N GLU A 179 27.26 -47.15 36.13
CA GLU A 179 27.71 -48.46 36.61
C GLU A 179 29.24 -48.56 36.77
N ARG A 180 29.99 -47.62 36.18
CA ARG A 180 31.47 -47.61 36.21
C ARG A 180 32.07 -46.90 37.43
N ASP A 181 31.30 -46.07 38.13
CA ASP A 181 31.79 -45.23 39.25
C ASP A 181 31.66 -45.88 40.65
N ASP A 182 31.04 -47.06 40.78
CA ASP A 182 30.84 -47.74 42.07
C ASP A 182 32.01 -48.68 42.50
N HIS A 183 33.13 -48.68 41.77
CA HIS A 183 34.30 -49.52 42.08
C HIS A 183 35.54 -48.78 42.58
N LEU A 184 35.42 -47.49 42.94
CA LEU A 184 36.51 -46.72 43.55
C LEU A 184 36.06 -46.10 44.88
N LEU A 185 35.93 -46.94 45.91
CA LEU A 185 36.03 -46.48 47.30
C LEU A 185 37.41 -46.83 47.87
N PRO A 186 38.07 -45.91 48.61
CA PRO A 186 39.41 -46.09 49.12
C PRO A 186 39.40 -46.93 50.41
N MET A 187 40.35 -47.85 50.52
CA MET A 187 41.28 -48.02 51.66
C MET A 187 42.54 -48.70 51.17
#